data_AF-A0A182IQE7-F1
#
_entry.id   AF-A0A182IQE7-F1
#
_cell.length_a   1.000
_cell.length_b   1.000
_cell.length_c   1.000
_cell.angle_alpha   90.00
_cell.angle_beta   90.00
_cell.angle_gamma   90.00
#
_symmetry.space_group_name_H-M   'P 1'
#
loop_
_entity.id
_entity.type
_entity.pdbx_description
1 polymer ?
#
loop_
_entity_poly.entity_id
_entity_poly.type
_entity_poly.pdbx_seq_one_letter_code
_entity_poly.pdbx_strand_id
1 'polypeptide(L)'
;MSNYRPRGAIAKVFFDRIHNDDVIQQIDMTMWYTMTKLPRKYGCLYHHLNGPDAFTLEWLDRSKKTSGRFWLQLCHEVAKLFLNMFMTQTDINGFLKRGSMFILSEGQFDEFLTAGGFFQNRDGQTMLNICDIGAGDGEVTLRLVHTLQQKSNWQVTTYATESSWTMRNRLNEKNFM
;
A
#
# COMPACT_ATOMS: atom_id res chain seq x y z
N MET A 1 -28.34 -24.52 -3.11
CA MET A 1 -28.42 -23.49 -2.05
C MET A 1 -29.36 -22.40 -2.50
N SER A 2 -30.33 -22.00 -1.67
CA SER A 2 -31.31 -20.97 -1.97
C SER A 2 -30.63 -19.63 -2.23
N ASN A 3 -30.85 -19.03 -3.42
CA ASN A 3 -30.37 -17.69 -3.76
C ASN A 3 -31.15 -16.64 -2.94
N TYR A 4 -30.72 -16.42 -1.70
CA TYR A 4 -31.25 -15.37 -0.85
C TYR A 4 -30.90 -14.00 -1.45
N ARG A 5 -31.92 -13.23 -1.84
CA ARG A 5 -31.77 -11.86 -2.33
C ARG A 5 -32.40 -10.90 -1.33
N PRO A 6 -31.60 -10.15 -0.54
CA PRO A 6 -32.12 -9.17 0.40
C PRO A 6 -32.87 -8.05 -0.33
N ARG A 7 -34.07 -7.69 0.18
CA ARG A 7 -34.98 -6.72 -0.46
C ARG A 7 -34.74 -5.26 -0.03
N GLY A 8 -33.99 -5.01 1.05
CA GLY A 8 -33.67 -3.66 1.52
C GLY A 8 -32.24 -3.23 1.17
N ALA A 9 -32.04 -1.94 0.90
CA ALA A 9 -30.72 -1.38 0.53
C ALA A 9 -29.64 -1.68 1.59
N ILE A 10 -29.97 -1.52 2.87
CA ILE A 10 -29.07 -1.82 3.98
C ILE A 10 -28.77 -3.33 4.05
N ALA A 11 -29.81 -4.17 3.99
CA ALA A 11 -29.65 -5.62 4.02
C ALA A 11 -28.81 -6.16 2.85
N LYS A 12 -28.90 -5.51 1.68
CA LYS A 12 -28.06 -5.80 0.52
C LYS A 12 -26.60 -5.44 0.77
N VAL A 13 -26.31 -4.25 1.31
CA VAL A 13 -24.95 -3.85 1.65
C VAL A 13 -24.31 -4.80 2.68
N PHE A 14 -25.05 -5.21 3.70
CA PHE A 14 -24.53 -6.19 4.68
C PHE A 14 -24.29 -7.57 4.08
N PHE A 15 -25.23 -8.05 3.25
CA PHE A 15 -25.07 -9.34 2.58
C PHE A 15 -23.89 -9.34 1.60
N ASP A 16 -23.78 -8.32 0.76
CA ASP A 16 -22.68 -8.15 -0.19
C ASP A 16 -21.35 -8.03 0.55
N ARG A 17 -21.32 -7.36 1.71
CA ARG A 17 -20.13 -7.27 2.57
C ARG A 17 -19.73 -8.62 3.14
N ILE A 18 -20.64 -9.37 3.76
CA ILE A 18 -20.34 -10.70 4.32
C ILE A 18 -19.80 -11.62 3.23
N HIS A 19 -20.47 -11.63 2.07
CA HIS A 19 -20.03 -12.44 0.94
C HIS A 19 -18.63 -12.05 0.43
N ASN A 20 -18.35 -10.75 0.31
CA ASN A 20 -17.03 -10.27 -0.09
C ASN A 20 -15.96 -10.58 0.96
N ASP A 21 -16.27 -10.44 2.25
CA ASP A 21 -15.34 -10.76 3.34
C ASP A 21 -15.02 -12.27 3.34
N ASP A 22 -16.00 -13.14 3.10
CA ASP A 22 -15.81 -14.59 2.96
C ASP A 22 -14.91 -14.93 1.75
N VAL A 23 -15.16 -14.29 0.60
CA VAL A 23 -14.31 -14.48 -0.59
C VAL A 23 -12.88 -14.05 -0.32
N ILE A 24 -12.66 -12.87 0.28
CA ILE A 24 -11.32 -12.35 0.60
C ILE A 24 -10.58 -13.26 1.59
N GLN A 25 -11.28 -13.91 2.52
CA GLN A 25 -10.68 -14.86 3.45
C GLN A 25 -10.23 -16.16 2.78
N GLN A 26 -10.87 -16.55 1.67
CA GLN A 26 -10.56 -17.78 0.94
C GLN A 26 -9.49 -17.60 -0.15
N ILE A 27 -9.06 -16.37 -0.44
CA ILE A 27 -8.01 -16.10 -1.42
C ILE A 27 -6.67 -16.62 -0.90
N ASP A 28 -6.07 -17.53 -1.64
CA ASP A 28 -4.66 -17.89 -1.46
C ASP A 28 -3.77 -16.70 -1.87
N MET A 29 -3.24 -16.02 -0.86
CA MET A 29 -2.41 -14.82 -1.02
C MET A 29 -1.04 -15.14 -1.62
N THR A 30 -0.60 -16.41 -1.64
CA THR A 30 0.65 -16.78 -2.32
C THR A 30 0.54 -16.55 -3.83
N MET A 31 -0.66 -16.63 -4.39
CA MET A 31 -0.91 -16.35 -5.80
C MET A 31 -0.62 -14.90 -6.20
N TRP A 32 -0.58 -13.96 -5.26
CA TRP A 32 -0.23 -12.56 -5.56
C TRP A 32 1.26 -12.38 -5.92
N TYR A 33 2.09 -13.34 -5.52
CA TYR A 33 3.55 -13.28 -5.66
C TYR A 33 4.08 -14.27 -6.69
N THR A 34 3.23 -15.18 -7.17
CA THR A 34 3.59 -16.23 -8.13
C THR A 34 3.04 -15.89 -9.51
N MET A 35 3.85 -16.12 -10.55
CA MET A 35 3.38 -15.99 -11.93
C MET A 35 3.58 -17.30 -12.68
N THR A 36 2.49 -18.02 -12.93
CA THR A 36 2.51 -19.37 -13.54
C THR A 36 2.83 -19.35 -15.04
N LYS A 37 2.56 -18.22 -15.73
CA LYS A 37 2.78 -18.05 -17.17
C LYS A 37 3.65 -16.85 -17.44
N LEU A 38 4.97 -17.02 -17.32
CA LEU A 38 5.95 -16.01 -17.69
C LEU A 38 6.54 -16.31 -19.08
N PRO A 39 6.46 -15.38 -20.05
CA PRO A 39 7.15 -15.55 -21.33
C PRO A 39 8.66 -15.76 -21.12
N ARG A 40 9.26 -16.73 -21.83
CA ARG A 40 10.68 -17.11 -21.66
C ARG A 40 11.66 -15.94 -21.73
N LYS A 41 11.36 -14.91 -22.53
CA LYS A 41 12.14 -13.68 -22.65
C LYS A 41 12.28 -12.86 -21.35
N TYR A 42 11.38 -13.05 -20.38
CA TYR A 42 11.38 -12.33 -19.11
C TYR A 42 11.80 -13.20 -17.93
N GLY A 43 12.14 -14.48 -18.18
CA GLY A 43 12.53 -15.43 -17.13
C GLY A 43 13.68 -14.94 -16.26
N CYS A 44 14.68 -14.28 -16.86
CA CYS A 44 15.82 -13.73 -16.14
C CYS A 44 15.54 -12.42 -15.38
N LEU A 45 14.42 -11.75 -15.64
CA LEU A 45 14.03 -10.51 -14.97
C LEU A 45 13.06 -10.75 -13.81
N TYR A 46 12.46 -11.94 -13.75
CA TYR A 46 11.49 -12.27 -12.72
C TYR A 46 12.20 -12.74 -11.46
N HIS A 47 12.01 -11.98 -10.38
CA HIS A 47 12.40 -12.40 -9.04
C HIS A 47 11.16 -12.90 -8.29
N HIS A 48 11.24 -14.13 -7.79
CA HIS A 48 10.13 -14.79 -7.12
C HIS A 48 10.13 -14.48 -5.63
N LEU A 49 8.99 -14.04 -5.10
CA LEU A 49 8.78 -13.91 -3.66
C LEU A 49 8.00 -15.12 -3.14
N ASN A 50 8.40 -15.65 -1.99
CA ASN A 50 7.81 -16.84 -1.36
C ASN A 50 6.46 -16.57 -0.67
N GLY A 51 5.69 -15.60 -1.15
CA GLY A 51 4.41 -15.17 -0.58
C GLY A 51 4.49 -13.94 0.34
N PRO A 52 3.37 -13.62 1.04
CA PRO A 52 3.34 -12.51 1.98
C PRO A 52 4.18 -12.83 3.22
N ASP A 53 5.06 -11.91 3.60
CA ASP A 53 5.83 -12.02 4.83
C ASP A 53 5.00 -11.63 6.07
N ALA A 54 5.59 -11.78 7.26
CA ALA A 54 4.91 -11.47 8.53
C ALA A 54 4.41 -10.02 8.59
N PHE A 55 5.20 -9.07 8.08
CA PHE A 55 4.82 -7.66 8.04
C PHE A 55 3.63 -7.41 7.11
N THR A 56 3.63 -8.04 5.93
CA THR A 56 2.51 -7.98 4.98
C THR A 56 1.24 -8.54 5.60
N LEU A 57 1.33 -9.70 6.26
CA LEU A 57 0.18 -10.32 6.94
C LEU A 57 -0.36 -9.43 8.05
N GLU A 58 0.52 -8.80 8.83
CA GLU A 58 0.12 -7.86 9.87
C GLU A 58 -0.57 -6.62 9.27
N TRP A 59 -0.01 -6.05 8.20
CA TRP A 59 -0.64 -4.93 7.49
C TRP A 59 -2.03 -5.31 6.97
N LEU A 60 -2.18 -6.51 6.40
CA LEU A 60 -3.47 -7.03 5.93
C LEU A 60 -4.47 -7.19 7.08
N ASP A 61 -4.04 -7.71 8.24
CA ASP A 61 -4.89 -7.83 9.42
C ASP A 61 -5.34 -6.45 9.95
N ARG A 62 -4.42 -5.49 10.04
CA ARG A 62 -4.73 -4.10 10.41
C ARG A 62 -5.70 -3.46 9.42
N SER A 63 -5.51 -3.70 8.12
CA SER A 63 -6.41 -3.23 7.05
C SER A 63 -7.81 -3.83 7.19
N LYS A 64 -7.92 -5.13 7.45
CA LYS A 64 -9.18 -5.84 7.73
C LYS A 64 -9.87 -5.30 8.99
N LYS A 65 -9.13 -5.09 10.07
CA LYS A 65 -9.67 -4.51 11.32
C LYS A 65 -10.17 -3.08 11.10
N THR A 66 -9.42 -2.28 10.35
CA THR A 66 -9.79 -0.88 10.06
C THR A 66 -11.03 -0.81 9.17
N SER A 67 -11.11 -1.64 8.12
CA SER A 67 -12.30 -1.73 7.28
C SER A 67 -13.50 -2.32 8.06
N GLY A 68 -13.25 -3.23 9.02
CA GLY A 68 -14.26 -3.81 9.91
C GLY A 68 -14.98 -2.79 10.82
N ARG A 69 -14.40 -1.63 11.07
CA ARG A 69 -14.97 -0.60 11.96
C ARG A 69 -16.14 0.13 11.29
N PHE A 70 -17.33 -0.45 11.38
CA PHE A 70 -18.57 0.11 10.84
C PHE A 70 -18.81 1.57 11.23
N TRP A 71 -18.64 1.91 12.51
CA TRP A 71 -18.81 3.29 13.00
C TRP A 71 -17.79 4.27 12.43
N LEU A 72 -16.54 3.83 12.25
CA LEU A 72 -15.51 4.64 11.59
C LEU A 72 -15.87 4.87 10.12
N GLN A 73 -16.35 3.83 9.42
CA GLN A 73 -16.81 3.95 8.04
C GLN A 73 -18.02 4.88 7.92
N LEU A 74 -18.99 4.79 8.82
CA LEU A 74 -20.17 5.65 8.83
C LEU A 74 -19.77 7.12 9.06
N CYS A 75 -18.90 7.38 10.05
CA CYS A 75 -18.36 8.72 10.28
C CYS A 75 -17.58 9.25 9.06
N HIS A 76 -16.80 8.41 8.39
CA HIS A 76 -16.08 8.80 7.17
C HIS A 76 -17.02 9.09 5.99
N GLU A 77 -18.08 8.31 5.79
CA GLU A 77 -19.04 8.58 4.71
C GLU A 77 -19.87 9.84 4.99
N VAL A 78 -20.24 10.10 6.25
CA VAL A 78 -20.83 11.38 6.67
C VAL A 78 -19.86 12.52 6.42
N ALA A 79 -18.59 12.38 6.83
CA ALA A 79 -17.57 13.40 6.58
C ALA A 79 -17.36 13.64 5.08
N LYS A 80 -17.35 12.60 4.23
CA LYS A 80 -17.25 12.76 2.77
C LYS A 80 -18.44 13.52 2.19
N LEU A 81 -19.66 13.28 2.68
CA LEU A 81 -20.84 14.01 2.21
C LEU A 81 -20.69 15.53 2.44
N PHE A 82 -20.14 15.92 3.59
CA PHE A 82 -19.87 17.32 3.91
C PHE A 82 -18.63 17.87 3.18
N LEU A 83 -17.55 17.11 3.10
CA LEU A 83 -16.28 17.55 2.54
C LEU A 83 -16.26 17.56 1.00
N ASN A 84 -17.06 16.72 0.32
CA ASN A 84 -17.19 16.72 -1.15
C ASN A 84 -17.72 18.06 -1.70
N MET A 85 -18.37 18.89 -0.87
CA MET A 85 -18.78 20.23 -1.25
C MET A 85 -17.59 21.21 -1.34
N PHE A 86 -16.45 20.87 -0.75
CA PHE A 86 -15.30 21.77 -0.59
C PHE A 86 -13.98 21.21 -1.17
N MET A 87 -13.86 19.89 -1.38
CA MET A 87 -12.62 19.25 -1.81
C MET A 87 -12.87 17.94 -2.60
N THR A 88 -11.87 17.49 -3.36
CA THR A 88 -11.98 16.27 -4.19
C THR A 88 -11.91 14.99 -3.36
N GLN A 89 -12.39 13.87 -3.88
CA GLN A 89 -12.39 12.58 -3.17
C GLN A 89 -10.98 12.12 -2.73
N THR A 90 -9.95 12.44 -3.50
CA THR A 90 -8.55 12.16 -3.16
C THR A 90 -8.09 13.01 -1.97
N ASP A 91 -8.47 14.28 -1.92
CA ASP A 91 -8.17 15.18 -0.80
C ASP A 91 -8.91 14.77 0.47
N ILE A 92 -10.16 14.32 0.35
CA ILE A 92 -10.93 13.81 1.50
C ILE A 92 -10.31 12.53 2.05
N ASN A 93 -9.92 11.58 1.19
CA ASN A 93 -9.26 10.37 1.65
C ASN A 93 -7.93 10.69 2.33
N GLY A 94 -7.17 11.66 1.80
CA GLY A 94 -5.96 12.16 2.42
C GLY A 94 -6.18 12.79 3.79
N PHE A 95 -7.21 13.63 3.91
CA PHE A 95 -7.59 14.32 5.13
C PHE A 95 -8.07 13.34 6.20
N LEU A 96 -8.87 12.35 5.80
CA LEU A 96 -9.39 11.29 6.66
C LEU A 96 -8.37 10.19 6.97
N LYS A 97 -7.11 10.35 6.51
CA LYS A 97 -6.03 9.36 6.62
C LYS A 97 -6.41 7.96 6.13
N ARG A 98 -7.22 7.88 5.08
CA ARG A 98 -7.69 6.65 4.46
C ARG A 98 -6.91 6.38 3.17
N GLY A 99 -6.61 5.10 2.92
CA GLY A 99 -5.99 4.68 1.65
C GLY A 99 -4.47 4.75 1.63
N SER A 100 -3.81 4.65 2.79
CA SER A 100 -2.36 4.42 2.85
C SER A 100 -2.01 3.17 2.03
N MET A 101 -1.05 3.32 1.12
CA MET A 101 -0.67 2.25 0.22
C MET A 101 0.37 1.32 0.86
N PHE A 102 0.19 0.03 0.59
CA PHE A 102 1.16 -1.02 0.85
C PHE A 102 1.44 -1.74 -0.45
N ILE A 103 2.73 -1.85 -0.80
CA ILE A 103 3.17 -2.55 -1.99
C ILE A 103 4.05 -3.73 -1.54
N LEU A 104 5.14 -3.41 -0.83
CA LEU A 104 6.08 -4.38 -0.29
C LEU A 104 6.43 -4.03 1.15
N SER A 105 6.78 -5.06 1.92
CA SER A 105 7.47 -4.90 3.20
C SER A 105 8.93 -4.48 2.99
N GLU A 106 9.58 -4.06 4.07
CA GLU A 106 11.02 -3.73 4.07
C GLU A 106 11.87 -4.95 3.64
N GLY A 107 11.52 -6.16 4.13
CA GLY A 107 12.22 -7.39 3.75
C GLY A 107 12.06 -7.74 2.27
N GLN A 108 10.86 -7.55 1.71
CA GLN A 108 10.61 -7.77 0.29
C GLN A 108 11.32 -6.71 -0.58
N PHE A 109 11.38 -5.45 -0.14
CA PHE A 109 12.19 -4.43 -0.80
C PHE A 109 13.67 -4.81 -0.82
N ASP A 110 14.21 -5.28 0.31
CA ASP A 110 15.61 -5.69 0.40
C ASP A 110 15.92 -6.84 -0.57
N GLU A 111 15.03 -7.83 -0.63
CA GLU A 111 15.18 -8.97 -1.52
C GLU A 111 15.23 -8.53 -2.99
N PHE A 112 14.31 -7.66 -3.42
CA PHE A 112 14.31 -7.13 -4.80
C PHE A 112 15.53 -6.25 -5.10
N LEU A 113 15.92 -5.37 -4.18
CA LEU A 113 17.10 -4.51 -4.38
C LEU A 113 18.38 -5.35 -4.46
N THR A 114 18.49 -6.39 -3.63
CA THR A 114 19.61 -7.32 -3.66
C THR A 114 19.63 -8.14 -4.95
N ALA A 115 18.51 -8.73 -5.34
CA ALA A 115 18.38 -9.52 -6.56
C ALA A 115 18.61 -8.69 -7.83
N GLY A 116 18.16 -7.43 -7.82
CA GLY A 116 18.40 -6.46 -8.89
C GLY A 116 19.83 -5.90 -8.93
N GLY A 117 20.71 -6.31 -8.00
CA GLY A 117 22.10 -5.86 -7.94
C GLY A 117 22.26 -4.41 -7.51
N PHE A 118 21.25 -3.79 -6.88
CA PHE A 118 21.26 -2.37 -6.52
C PHE A 118 22.45 -1.99 -5.63
N PHE A 119 22.82 -2.87 -4.71
CA PHE A 119 23.93 -2.66 -3.77
C PHE A 119 25.31 -2.96 -4.37
N GLN A 120 25.39 -3.58 -5.55
CA GLN A 120 26.67 -3.95 -6.16
C GLN A 120 27.39 -2.71 -6.70
N ASN A 121 28.71 -2.66 -6.55
CA ASN A 121 29.58 -1.56 -7.03
C ASN A 121 29.27 -0.19 -6.40
N ARG A 122 28.70 -0.16 -5.19
CA ARG A 122 28.45 1.08 -4.43
C ARG A 122 29.38 1.25 -3.23
N ASP A 123 30.49 0.49 -3.20
CA ASP A 123 31.51 0.61 -2.17
C ASP A 123 32.07 2.04 -2.13
N GLY A 124 32.03 2.66 -0.95
CA GLY A 124 32.47 4.05 -0.75
C GLY A 124 31.43 5.13 -1.04
N GLN A 125 30.24 4.78 -1.56
CA GLN A 125 29.12 5.74 -1.57
C GLN A 125 28.62 5.95 -0.14
N THR A 126 28.48 7.21 0.27
CA THR A 126 27.94 7.62 1.57
C THR A 126 26.62 8.36 1.45
N MET A 127 26.24 8.81 0.24
CA MET A 127 25.04 9.58 -0.02
C MET A 127 24.19 8.90 -1.11
N LEU A 128 22.88 8.91 -0.91
CA LEU A 128 21.91 8.39 -1.87
C LEU A 128 20.73 9.36 -2.00
N ASN A 129 20.36 9.71 -3.22
CA ASN A 129 19.18 10.54 -3.48
C ASN A 129 18.09 9.69 -4.11
N ILE A 130 16.88 9.76 -3.56
CA ILE A 130 15.70 9.03 -4.03
C ILE A 130 14.64 10.04 -4.44
N CYS A 131 14.02 9.83 -5.58
CA CYS A 131 12.89 10.63 -6.04
C CYS A 131 11.70 9.71 -6.32
N ASP A 132 10.60 9.95 -5.60
CA ASP A 132 9.34 9.22 -5.78
C ASP A 132 8.29 10.13 -6.41
N ILE A 133 7.74 9.68 -7.54
CA ILE A 133 6.79 10.45 -8.34
C ILE A 133 5.40 9.87 -8.14
N GLY A 134 4.49 10.68 -7.60
CA GLY A 134 3.17 10.18 -7.21
C GLY A 134 3.26 9.33 -5.94
N ALA A 135 4.03 9.80 -4.95
CA ALA A 135 4.30 9.07 -3.70
C ALA A 135 3.05 8.85 -2.82
N GLY A 136 1.92 9.48 -3.17
CA GLY A 136 0.70 9.47 -2.38
C GLY A 136 0.95 10.06 -1.00
N ASP A 137 0.75 9.25 0.05
CA ASP A 137 1.05 9.65 1.43
C ASP A 137 2.48 9.36 1.87
N GLY A 138 3.34 8.86 0.97
CA GLY A 138 4.75 8.59 1.21
C GLY A 138 5.04 7.37 2.11
N GLU A 139 4.05 6.55 2.45
CA GLU A 139 4.26 5.35 3.27
C GLU A 139 5.11 4.28 2.57
N VAL A 140 4.94 4.13 1.26
CA VAL A 140 5.77 3.22 0.47
C VAL A 140 7.20 3.73 0.39
N THR A 141 7.37 5.02 0.12
CA THR A 141 8.67 5.70 0.06
C THR A 141 9.43 5.55 1.38
N LEU A 142 8.77 5.74 2.52
CA LEU A 142 9.39 5.55 3.85
C LEU A 142 9.91 4.12 4.05
N ARG A 143 9.14 3.09 3.67
CA ARG A 143 9.60 1.69 3.79
C ARG A 143 10.84 1.42 2.93
N LEU A 144 10.87 1.96 1.71
CA LEU A 144 12.05 1.89 0.86
C LEU A 144 13.26 2.56 1.52
N VAL A 145 13.08 3.77 2.05
CA VAL A 145 14.13 4.52 2.75
C VAL A 145 14.65 3.74 3.97
N HIS A 146 13.74 3.21 4.80
CA HIS A 146 14.11 2.38 5.95
C HIS A 146 14.91 1.15 5.52
N THR A 147 14.49 0.47 4.45
CA THR A 147 15.21 -0.69 3.90
C THR A 147 16.64 -0.33 3.54
N LEU A 148 16.84 0.81 2.87
CA LEU A 148 18.16 1.28 2.45
C LEU A 148 19.05 1.70 3.63
N GLN A 149 18.45 2.32 4.65
CA GLN A 149 19.12 2.72 5.90
C GLN A 149 19.47 1.52 6.80
N GLN A 150 18.68 0.45 6.78
CA GLN A 150 18.99 -0.78 7.51
C GLN A 150 20.15 -1.55 6.87
N LYS A 151 20.25 -1.53 5.53
CA LYS A 151 21.26 -2.25 4.77
C LYS A 151 22.62 -1.55 4.73
N SER A 152 22.64 -0.22 4.85
CA SER A 152 23.83 0.60 4.64
C SER A 152 23.81 1.86 5.49
N ASN A 153 24.98 2.44 5.75
CA ASN A 153 25.11 3.73 6.45
C ASN A 153 24.97 4.93 5.49
N TRP A 154 24.17 4.81 4.43
CA TRP A 154 23.95 5.91 3.50
C TRP A 154 23.12 7.04 4.13
N GLN A 155 23.57 8.27 3.92
CA GLN A 155 22.73 9.44 4.10
C GLN A 155 21.75 9.53 2.92
N VAL A 156 20.50 9.15 3.18
CA VAL A 156 19.46 9.11 2.16
C VAL A 156 18.70 10.43 2.14
N THR A 157 18.79 11.17 1.03
CA THR A 157 17.94 12.34 0.76
C THR A 157 16.75 11.89 -0.07
N THR A 158 15.54 12.21 0.38
CA THR A 158 14.31 11.73 -0.27
C THR A 158 13.47 12.89 -0.77
N TYR A 159 13.21 12.88 -2.06
CA TYR A 159 12.32 13.78 -2.78
C TYR A 159 11.03 13.03 -3.08
N ALA A 160 9.88 13.66 -2.86
CA ALA A 160 8.59 13.06 -3.16
C ALA A 160 7.64 14.08 -3.76
N THR A 161 6.97 13.70 -4.85
CA THR A 161 6.02 14.60 -5.54
C THR A 161 4.61 14.04 -5.50
N GLU A 162 3.63 14.93 -5.36
CA GLU A 162 2.23 14.62 -5.61
C GLU A 162 1.42 15.80 -6.17
N SER A 163 0.36 15.46 -6.91
CA SER A 163 -0.59 16.39 -7.52
C SER A 163 -1.59 16.94 -6.49
N SER A 164 -2.15 16.08 -5.63
CA SER A 164 -3.11 16.47 -4.58
C SER A 164 -2.43 17.38 -3.55
N TRP A 165 -3.11 18.47 -3.19
CA TRP A 165 -2.63 19.38 -2.15
C TRP A 165 -2.56 18.70 -0.78
N THR A 166 -3.55 17.89 -0.43
CA THR A 166 -3.56 17.16 0.84
C THR A 166 -2.46 16.11 0.92
N MET A 167 -2.16 15.42 -0.19
CA MET A 167 -1.03 14.49 -0.24
C MET A 167 0.30 15.20 -0.07
N ARG A 168 0.50 16.35 -0.75
CA ARG A 168 1.69 17.19 -0.52
C ARG A 168 1.87 17.59 0.93
N ASN A 169 0.78 17.95 1.64
CA ASN A 169 0.87 18.26 3.06
C ASN A 169 1.35 17.06 3.89
N ARG A 170 0.86 15.85 3.58
CA ARG A 170 1.31 14.61 4.24
C ARG A 170 2.76 14.26 3.95
N LEU A 171 3.23 14.54 2.73
CA LEU A 171 4.64 14.37 2.39
C LEU A 171 5.51 15.35 3.20
N ASN A 172 5.09 16.61 3.32
CA ASN A 172 5.77 17.61 4.14
C ASN A 172 5.81 17.22 5.63
N GLU A 173 4.73 16.66 6.18
CA GLU A 173 4.69 16.13 7.56
C GLU A 173 5.75 15.04 7.82
N LYS A 174 6.19 14.35 6.77
CA LYS A 174 7.21 13.29 6.81
C LYS A 174 8.60 13.78 6.45
N ASN A 175 8.77 15.09 6.28
CA ASN A 175 10.03 15.73 5.90
C ASN A 175 10.58 15.28 4.52
N PHE A 176 9.69 14.89 3.60
CA PHE A 176 10.09 14.75 2.21
C PHE A 176 10.36 16.14 1.60
N MET A 177 11.38 16.21 0.75
CA MET A 177 11.73 17.42 -0.01
C MET A 177 10.92 17.55 -1.30
#